data_AF-A0A960K9K6-F1
#
_entry.id   AF-A0A960K9K6-F1
#
_cell.length_a   1.000
_cell.length_b   1.000
_cell.length_c   1.000
_cell.angle_alpha   90.00
_cell.angle_beta   90.00
_cell.angle_gamma   90.00
#
_symmetry.space_group_name_H-M   'P 1'
#
loop_
_entity.id
_entity.type
_entity.pdbx_description
1 polymer ?
#
loop_
_entity_poly.entity_id
_entity_poly.type
_entity_poly.pdbx_seq_one_letter_code
_entity_poly.pdbx_strand_id
1 'polypeptide(L)'
;ESRIRPSTIAAEDVLHDLGAISMIGSDSQAMGRVGEVVIRTWQTAHAMKRRRGALEGDDAAADNARAKRYVAKYTICPAIAHGLDGEVGSVEVGKLADLVLYDPRFFGVRPHVVVKGGMISMAQMGDANASIPTPQPVTARPMFGAVGATAGRTSVAWVAPAAIEDGLTERLELDRELVAVRDCRSVAKEHLVNNTACPDIRVDPDSFEVSIDGEVIEQDPVAEQPMAQRYFLF
;
A
#
# COMPACT_ATOMS: atom_id res chain seq x y z
N GLU A 1 28.74 -7.35 10.95
CA GLU A 1 27.32 -7.13 11.29
C GLU A 1 26.48 -7.66 10.12
N SER A 2 25.58 -8.63 10.34
CA SER A 2 25.06 -9.46 9.24
C SER A 2 23.70 -9.06 8.69
N ARG A 3 22.89 -8.24 9.39
CA ARG A 3 21.48 -7.97 9.03
C ARG A 3 21.22 -6.54 8.54
N ILE A 4 21.83 -5.54 9.16
CA ILE A 4 21.68 -4.14 8.76
C ILE A 4 22.80 -3.81 7.78
N ARG A 5 22.45 -3.69 6.50
CA ARG A 5 23.42 -3.56 5.41
C ARG A 5 23.00 -2.41 4.48
N PRO A 6 23.75 -1.30 4.47
CA PRO A 6 23.44 -0.14 3.62
C PRO A 6 23.34 -0.48 2.13
N SER A 7 24.17 -1.41 1.64
CA SER A 7 24.16 -1.87 0.25
C SER A 7 22.84 -2.55 -0.14
N THR A 8 22.32 -3.46 0.70
CA THR A 8 21.05 -4.15 0.39
C THR A 8 19.85 -3.23 0.53
N ILE A 9 19.90 -2.23 1.43
CA ILE A 9 18.85 -1.19 1.54
C ILE A 9 18.84 -0.29 0.30
N ALA A 10 20.02 0.11 -0.20
CA ALA A 10 20.10 0.89 -1.43
C ALA A 10 19.61 0.10 -2.67
N ALA A 11 19.88 -1.20 -2.72
CA ALA A 11 19.38 -2.09 -3.76
C ALA A 11 17.86 -2.29 -3.70
N GLU A 12 17.26 -2.32 -2.51
CA GLU A 12 15.82 -2.46 -2.32
C GLU A 12 15.04 -1.34 -3.05
N ASP A 13 15.50 -0.09 -2.95
CA ASP A 13 14.88 1.04 -3.64
C ASP A 13 14.88 0.85 -5.17
N VAL A 14 16.02 0.40 -5.73
CA VAL A 14 16.17 0.13 -7.17
C VAL A 14 15.28 -1.04 -7.59
N LEU A 15 15.23 -2.11 -6.80
CA LEU A 15 14.39 -3.28 -7.06
C LEU A 15 12.90 -2.92 -7.01
N HIS A 16 12.48 -2.00 -6.16
CA HIS A 16 11.13 -1.45 -6.21
C HIS A 16 10.87 -0.69 -7.52
N ASP A 17 11.79 0.19 -7.96
CA ASP A 17 11.60 0.98 -9.18
C ASP A 17 11.64 0.12 -10.44
N LEU A 18 12.41 -0.97 -10.45
CA LEU A 18 12.41 -1.98 -11.52
C LEU A 18 11.14 -2.83 -11.55
N GLY A 19 10.39 -2.88 -10.45
CA GLY A 19 9.26 -3.82 -10.30
C GLY A 19 9.71 -5.24 -9.95
N ALA A 20 10.91 -5.41 -9.41
CA ALA A 20 11.43 -6.67 -8.90
C ALA A 20 10.96 -6.95 -7.46
N ILE A 21 10.61 -5.92 -6.68
CA ILE A 21 9.85 -6.05 -5.44
C ILE A 21 8.44 -5.52 -5.66
N SER A 22 7.44 -6.39 -5.48
CA SER A 22 6.09 -6.15 -5.97
C SER A 22 5.11 -5.65 -4.92
N MET A 23 5.49 -5.64 -3.65
CA MET A 23 4.61 -5.24 -2.55
C MET A 23 5.37 -4.43 -1.51
N ILE A 24 4.67 -3.55 -0.80
CA ILE A 24 5.20 -2.81 0.35
C ILE A 24 4.25 -3.05 1.53
N GLY A 25 4.80 -3.58 2.62
CA GLY A 25 4.10 -3.84 3.88
C GLY A 25 4.55 -2.90 5.00
N SER A 26 3.85 -2.94 6.14
CA SER A 26 4.16 -2.07 7.28
C SER A 26 5.09 -2.68 8.31
N ASP A 27 5.05 -4.00 8.50
CA ASP A 27 5.64 -4.69 9.66
C ASP A 27 5.24 -4.03 11.01
N SER A 28 3.93 -3.81 11.18
CA SER A 28 3.36 -2.92 12.19
C SER A 28 3.84 -3.23 13.61
N GLN A 29 4.54 -2.26 14.22
CA GLN A 29 5.09 -2.34 15.58
C GLN A 29 6.14 -3.46 15.80
N ALA A 30 6.59 -4.11 14.73
CA ALA A 30 7.53 -5.24 14.77
C ALA A 30 8.71 -5.04 13.80
N MET A 31 9.23 -3.81 13.74
CA MET A 31 10.23 -3.28 12.77
C MET A 31 9.65 -2.39 11.67
N GLY A 32 8.38 -1.99 11.75
CA GLY A 32 7.87 -0.91 10.92
C GLY A 32 6.61 -0.21 11.44
N ARG A 33 5.99 0.59 10.56
CA ARG A 33 5.05 1.66 10.90
C ARG A 33 3.74 1.53 10.12
N VAL A 34 2.64 1.21 10.83
CA VAL A 34 1.33 0.92 10.22
C VAL A 34 0.76 2.10 9.40
N GLY A 35 1.02 3.33 9.83
CA GLY A 35 0.53 4.54 9.17
C GLY A 35 1.36 5.01 7.98
N GLU A 36 2.44 4.30 7.61
CA GLU A 36 3.43 4.80 6.65
C GLU A 36 3.58 3.95 5.37
N VAL A 37 2.75 2.92 5.15
CA VAL A 37 2.83 2.09 3.93
C VAL A 37 2.69 2.94 2.66
N VAL A 38 1.63 3.74 2.60
CA VAL A 38 1.33 4.57 1.43
C VAL A 38 2.38 5.67 1.26
N ILE A 39 2.73 6.37 2.34
CA ILE A 39 3.66 7.50 2.27
C ILE A 39 5.08 7.06 1.88
N ARG A 40 5.55 5.91 2.40
CA ARG A 40 6.87 5.37 2.08
C ARG A 40 6.93 4.88 0.64
N THR A 41 5.85 4.29 0.13
CA THR A 41 5.73 3.93 -1.28
C THR A 41 5.99 5.15 -2.19
N TRP A 42 5.34 6.29 -1.90
CA TRP A 42 5.48 7.49 -2.72
C TRP A 42 6.81 8.23 -2.51
N GLN A 43 7.39 8.16 -1.31
CA GLN A 43 8.75 8.65 -1.04
C GLN A 43 9.80 7.86 -1.83
N THR A 44 9.69 6.52 -1.88
CA THR A 44 10.57 5.68 -2.70
C THR A 44 10.40 6.00 -4.19
N ALA A 45 9.16 6.14 -4.68
CA ALA A 45 8.92 6.55 -6.08
C ALA A 45 9.57 7.90 -6.40
N HIS A 46 9.46 8.87 -5.49
CA HIS A 46 10.08 10.19 -5.62
C HIS A 46 11.61 10.11 -5.65
N ALA A 47 12.21 9.40 -4.69
CA ALA A 47 13.66 9.22 -4.62
C ALA A 47 14.20 8.55 -5.89
N MET A 48 13.51 7.52 -6.38
CA MET A 48 13.90 6.80 -7.60
C MET A 48 13.73 7.64 -8.86
N LYS A 49 12.71 8.51 -8.96
CA LYS A 49 12.65 9.49 -10.04
C LYS A 49 13.86 10.43 -10.05
N ARG A 50 14.27 10.91 -8.88
CA ARG A 50 15.44 11.80 -8.76
C ARG A 50 16.74 11.08 -9.13
N ARG A 51 16.88 9.83 -8.69
CA ARG A 51 18.10 9.03 -8.90
C ARG A 51 18.21 8.47 -10.33
N ARG A 52 17.11 7.97 -10.90
CA ARG A 52 17.11 7.20 -12.15
C ARG A 52 16.40 7.90 -13.32
N GLY A 53 15.81 9.07 -13.09
CA GLY A 53 15.06 9.81 -14.12
C GLY A 53 13.67 9.23 -14.39
N ALA A 54 13.11 9.54 -15.56
CA ALA A 54 11.82 9.03 -16.00
C ALA A 54 11.86 7.51 -16.19
N LEU A 55 10.76 6.82 -15.87
CA LEU A 55 10.63 5.39 -16.15
C LEU A 55 10.28 5.18 -17.64
N GLU A 56 10.56 4.00 -18.18
CA GLU A 56 10.05 3.63 -19.50
C GLU A 56 8.52 3.75 -19.55
N GLY A 57 8.02 4.45 -20.57
CA GLY A 57 6.60 4.77 -20.74
C GLY A 57 6.14 6.07 -20.07
N ASP A 58 7.00 6.73 -19.28
CA ASP A 58 6.77 8.10 -18.80
C ASP A 58 7.27 9.14 -19.82
N ASP A 59 6.76 10.36 -19.71
CA ASP A 59 7.18 11.50 -20.54
C ASP A 59 7.50 12.73 -19.66
N ALA A 60 7.84 13.86 -20.30
CA ALA A 60 8.18 15.09 -19.58
C ALA A 60 6.99 15.71 -18.82
N ALA A 61 5.75 15.32 -19.15
CA ALA A 61 4.54 15.87 -18.57
C ALA A 61 4.01 15.03 -17.41
N ALA A 62 4.25 13.72 -17.38
CA ALA A 62 3.69 12.82 -16.37
C ALA A 62 4.54 11.58 -16.05
N ASP A 63 4.45 11.14 -14.79
CA ASP A 63 5.08 9.92 -14.27
C ASP A 63 4.08 8.76 -14.14
N ASN A 64 3.17 8.60 -15.10
CA ASN A 64 2.03 7.69 -15.00
C ASN A 64 2.42 6.21 -14.90
N ALA A 65 3.43 5.77 -15.65
CA ALA A 65 3.94 4.39 -15.60
C ALA A 65 4.53 4.10 -14.22
N ARG A 66 5.37 5.01 -13.69
CA ARG A 66 5.89 4.89 -12.31
C ARG A 66 4.75 4.94 -11.29
N ALA A 67 3.79 5.86 -11.42
CA ALA A 67 2.68 5.96 -10.48
C ALA A 67 1.83 4.68 -10.44
N LYS A 68 1.52 4.10 -11.61
CA LYS A 68 0.81 2.82 -11.74
C LYS A 68 1.62 1.64 -11.18
N ARG A 69 2.94 1.64 -11.34
CA ARG A 69 3.83 0.63 -10.74
C ARG A 69 3.79 0.68 -9.22
N TYR A 70 3.87 1.87 -8.64
CA TYR A 70 3.97 2.05 -7.20
C TYR A 70 2.63 1.92 -6.47
N VAL A 71 1.51 2.44 -7.03
CA VAL A 71 0.19 2.26 -6.41
C VAL A 71 -0.17 0.77 -6.29
N ALA A 72 0.19 -0.04 -7.29
CA ALA A 72 -0.07 -1.47 -7.28
C ALA A 72 0.59 -2.20 -6.09
N LYS A 73 1.71 -1.69 -5.56
CA LYS A 73 2.47 -2.31 -4.47
C LYS A 73 1.72 -2.37 -3.14
N TYR A 74 0.74 -1.50 -2.93
CA TYR A 74 -0.09 -1.50 -1.71
C TYR A 74 -1.59 -1.65 -1.99
N THR A 75 -1.99 -1.88 -3.24
CA THR A 75 -3.38 -2.11 -3.63
C THR A 75 -3.56 -3.51 -4.22
N ILE A 76 -3.31 -3.68 -5.52
CA ILE A 76 -3.67 -4.91 -6.24
C ILE A 76 -2.67 -6.05 -6.04
N CYS A 77 -1.36 -5.77 -5.91
CA CYS A 77 -0.37 -6.83 -5.74
C CYS A 77 -0.56 -7.58 -4.40
N PRO A 78 -0.78 -6.92 -3.25
CA PRO A 78 -1.15 -7.62 -2.02
C PRO A 78 -2.46 -8.40 -2.14
N ALA A 79 -3.47 -7.84 -2.82
CA ALA A 79 -4.74 -8.54 -3.00
C ALA A 79 -4.58 -9.83 -3.80
N ILE A 80 -3.81 -9.82 -4.91
CA ILE A 80 -3.52 -11.00 -5.72
C ILE A 80 -2.73 -12.02 -4.91
N ALA A 81 -1.65 -11.59 -4.24
CA ALA A 81 -0.78 -12.50 -3.47
C ALA A 81 -1.52 -13.24 -2.35
N HIS A 82 -2.56 -12.63 -1.79
CA HIS A 82 -3.37 -13.20 -0.71
C HIS A 82 -4.74 -13.73 -1.17
N GLY A 83 -5.03 -13.77 -2.48
CA GLY A 83 -6.29 -14.32 -3.02
C GLY A 83 -7.53 -13.49 -2.65
N LEU A 84 -7.37 -12.18 -2.53
CA LEU A 84 -8.39 -11.20 -2.12
C LEU A 84 -8.87 -10.33 -3.30
N ASP A 85 -8.21 -10.45 -4.45
CA ASP A 85 -8.37 -9.58 -5.62
C ASP A 85 -9.75 -9.67 -6.28
N GLY A 86 -10.57 -10.67 -5.91
CA GLY A 86 -11.97 -10.71 -6.27
C GLY A 86 -12.82 -9.60 -5.67
N GLU A 87 -12.47 -9.16 -4.46
CA GLU A 87 -13.26 -8.24 -3.66
C GLU A 87 -12.61 -6.86 -3.54
N VAL A 88 -11.28 -6.78 -3.52
CA VAL A 88 -10.54 -5.55 -3.20
C VAL A 88 -9.28 -5.38 -4.04
N GLY A 89 -8.54 -4.29 -3.79
CA GLY A 89 -7.21 -4.04 -4.37
C GLY A 89 -7.20 -3.11 -5.58
N SER A 90 -8.36 -2.72 -6.12
CA SER A 90 -8.43 -1.80 -7.27
C SER A 90 -9.82 -1.17 -7.41
N VAL A 91 -9.90 -0.09 -8.18
CA VAL A 91 -11.16 0.57 -8.54
C VAL A 91 -11.68 -0.06 -9.83
N GLU A 92 -12.38 -1.19 -9.69
CA GLU A 92 -12.95 -1.96 -10.79
C GLU A 92 -14.40 -2.32 -10.48
N VAL A 93 -15.24 -2.38 -11.53
CA VAL A 93 -16.66 -2.75 -11.38
C VAL A 93 -16.76 -4.17 -10.82
N GLY A 94 -17.64 -4.35 -9.83
CA GLY A 94 -17.86 -5.63 -9.16
C GLY A 94 -17.08 -5.82 -7.87
N LYS A 95 -16.06 -4.99 -7.59
CA LYS A 95 -15.33 -5.01 -6.31
C LYS A 95 -16.03 -4.18 -5.24
N LEU A 96 -15.68 -4.42 -3.97
CA LEU A 96 -16.13 -3.59 -2.85
C LEU A 96 -15.75 -2.13 -3.07
N ALA A 97 -16.68 -1.23 -2.76
CA ALA A 97 -16.47 0.22 -2.83
C ALA A 97 -15.61 0.73 -1.66
N ASP A 98 -14.38 0.23 -1.58
CA ASP A 98 -13.34 0.62 -0.65
C ASP A 98 -12.45 1.67 -1.31
N LEU A 99 -12.75 2.95 -1.05
CA LEU A 99 -12.18 4.08 -1.76
C LEU A 99 -11.54 5.06 -0.79
N VAL A 100 -10.46 5.68 -1.23
CA VAL A 100 -9.79 6.75 -0.47
C VAL A 100 -9.74 8.00 -1.32
N LEU A 101 -10.29 9.09 -0.79
CA LEU A 101 -10.30 10.38 -1.44
C LEU A 101 -9.21 11.26 -0.84
N TYR A 102 -8.42 11.87 -1.71
CA TYR A 102 -7.36 12.79 -1.34
C TYR A 102 -7.64 14.17 -1.94
N ASP A 103 -7.38 15.21 -1.15
CA ASP A 103 -6.98 16.49 -1.73
C ASP A 103 -5.56 16.29 -2.30
N PRO A 104 -5.27 16.69 -3.56
CA PRO A 104 -3.97 16.47 -4.17
C PRO A 104 -2.78 16.96 -3.34
N ARG A 105 -2.95 18.03 -2.55
CA ARG A 105 -1.90 18.57 -1.68
C ARG A 105 -1.53 17.63 -0.53
N PHE A 106 -2.41 16.69 -0.18
CA PHE A 106 -2.21 15.71 0.89
C PHE A 106 -2.15 14.28 0.37
N PHE A 107 -2.05 14.08 -0.95
CA PHE A 107 -1.98 12.76 -1.57
C PHE A 107 -0.88 11.91 -0.93
N GLY A 108 -1.24 10.69 -0.53
CA GLY A 108 -0.33 9.75 0.14
C GLY A 108 0.03 10.06 1.59
N VAL A 109 -0.31 11.25 2.10
CA VAL A 109 0.04 11.71 3.46
C VAL A 109 -1.15 11.60 4.42
N ARG A 110 -2.24 12.30 4.10
CA ARG A 110 -3.44 12.36 4.95
C ARG A 110 -4.68 12.32 4.05
N PRO A 111 -5.46 11.21 4.06
CA PRO A 111 -6.67 11.14 3.26
C PRO A 111 -7.71 12.12 3.79
N HIS A 112 -8.55 12.63 2.87
CA HIS A 112 -9.68 13.48 3.21
C HIS A 112 -10.86 12.65 3.71
N VAL A 113 -11.17 11.56 3.00
CA VAL A 113 -12.26 10.62 3.29
C VAL A 113 -11.80 9.20 2.97
N VAL A 114 -12.17 8.25 3.84
CA VAL A 114 -12.07 6.81 3.60
C VAL A 114 -13.48 6.24 3.55
N VAL A 115 -13.79 5.56 2.46
CA VAL A 115 -15.05 4.85 2.21
C VAL A 115 -14.78 3.36 2.34
N LYS A 116 -15.63 2.66 3.07
CA LYS A 116 -15.63 1.21 3.22
C LYS A 116 -17.00 0.69 2.80
N GLY A 117 -17.04 -0.23 1.82
CA GLY A 117 -18.28 -0.82 1.33
C GLY A 117 -19.35 0.21 0.94
N GLY A 118 -18.93 1.35 0.38
CA GLY A 118 -19.84 2.43 -0.03
C GLY A 118 -20.27 3.41 1.07
N MET A 119 -19.81 3.23 2.32
CA MET A 119 -20.09 4.16 3.43
C MET A 119 -18.80 4.82 3.95
N ILE A 120 -18.87 6.10 4.31
CA ILE A 120 -17.73 6.78 4.90
C ILE A 120 -17.42 6.19 6.28
N SER A 121 -16.22 5.63 6.45
CA SER A 121 -15.74 5.05 7.70
C SER A 121 -14.84 6.01 8.48
N MET A 122 -14.12 6.89 7.79
CA MET A 122 -13.28 7.92 8.40
C MET A 122 -13.24 9.18 7.53
N ALA A 123 -13.20 10.36 8.14
CA ALA A 123 -13.02 11.62 7.42
C ALA A 123 -12.26 12.66 8.26
N GLN A 124 -11.61 13.61 7.58
CA GLN A 124 -11.10 14.83 8.21
C GLN A 124 -12.27 15.74 8.58
N MET A 125 -12.51 15.90 9.87
CA MET A 125 -13.70 16.57 10.41
C MET A 125 -13.33 17.56 11.50
N GLY A 126 -13.89 18.77 11.39
CA GLY A 126 -13.73 19.88 12.31
C GLY A 126 -14.44 19.71 13.66
N ASP A 127 -14.68 20.84 14.33
CA ASP A 127 -15.49 20.89 15.54
C ASP A 127 -16.94 20.47 15.26
N ALA A 128 -17.43 19.47 16.01
CA ALA A 128 -18.78 18.92 15.87
C ALA A 128 -19.88 19.90 16.35
N ASN A 129 -19.53 20.89 17.18
CA ASN A 129 -20.49 21.91 17.64
C ASN A 129 -20.46 23.19 16.77
N ALA A 130 -19.60 23.25 15.75
CA ALA A 130 -19.55 24.39 14.86
C ALA A 130 -20.72 24.38 13.84
N SER A 131 -20.96 25.52 13.19
CA SER A 131 -22.07 25.67 12.24
C SER A 131 -21.89 24.94 10.91
N ILE A 132 -20.66 24.53 10.58
CA ILE A 132 -20.24 23.82 9.37
C ILE A 132 -19.09 22.85 9.72
N PRO A 133 -18.72 21.87 8.89
CA PRO A 133 -17.78 20.80 9.29
C PRO A 133 -16.28 21.16 9.20
N THR A 134 -15.93 22.34 8.72
CA THR A 134 -14.54 22.79 8.46
C THR A 134 -13.85 23.63 9.56
N PRO A 135 -14.54 24.25 10.54
CA PRO A 135 -13.91 24.97 11.64
C PRO A 135 -13.02 24.05 12.48
N GLN A 136 -11.92 24.61 12.96
CA GLN A 136 -10.91 23.87 13.70
C GLN A 136 -11.41 23.41 15.08
N PRO A 137 -10.88 22.31 15.64
CA PRO A 137 -9.79 21.48 15.11
C PRO A 137 -10.27 20.40 14.12
N VAL A 138 -9.66 20.38 12.93
CA VAL A 138 -9.87 19.34 11.93
C VAL A 138 -8.92 18.17 12.20
N THR A 139 -9.50 17.02 12.53
CA THR A 139 -8.76 15.77 12.76
C THR A 139 -9.42 14.60 12.03
N ALA A 140 -8.69 13.51 11.86
CA ALA A 140 -9.26 12.26 11.37
C ALA A 140 -10.22 11.70 12.44
N ARG A 141 -11.50 11.51 12.08
CA ARG A 141 -12.53 11.01 13.00
C ARG A 141 -13.25 9.80 12.40
N PRO A 142 -13.57 8.77 13.21
CA PRO A 142 -14.49 7.72 12.80
C PRO A 142 -15.85 8.29 12.40
N MET A 143 -16.42 7.74 11.34
CA MET A 143 -17.72 8.13 10.78
C MET A 143 -18.70 6.96 10.88
N PHE A 144 -19.95 7.15 10.43
CA PHE A 144 -21.02 6.14 10.57
C PHE A 144 -20.69 4.76 9.99
N GLY A 145 -19.86 4.68 8.95
CA GLY A 145 -19.39 3.42 8.38
C GLY A 145 -18.50 2.59 9.31
N ALA A 146 -17.95 3.19 10.37
CA ALA A 146 -17.11 2.52 11.37
C ALA A 146 -17.85 2.15 12.67
N VAL A 147 -19.18 2.34 12.74
CA VAL A 147 -19.95 2.17 13.99
C VAL A 147 -20.80 0.90 13.96
N GLY A 148 -20.72 0.11 15.02
CA GLY A 148 -21.63 -1.01 15.30
C GLY A 148 -21.79 -1.99 14.12
N ALA A 149 -23.03 -2.41 13.87
CA ALA A 149 -23.37 -3.34 12.79
C ALA A 149 -23.00 -2.81 11.40
N THR A 150 -22.94 -1.50 11.19
CA THR A 150 -22.56 -0.90 9.91
C THR A 150 -21.13 -1.27 9.53
N ALA A 151 -20.21 -1.29 10.49
CA ALA A 151 -18.82 -1.69 10.25
C ALA A 151 -18.71 -3.18 9.84
N GLY A 152 -19.58 -4.02 10.39
CA GLY A 152 -19.72 -5.41 9.98
C GLY A 152 -20.23 -5.53 8.54
N ARG A 153 -21.35 -4.87 8.24
CA ARG A 153 -22.08 -4.98 6.95
C ARG A 153 -21.42 -4.29 5.76
N THR A 154 -20.45 -3.40 5.99
CA THR A 154 -19.68 -2.73 4.94
C THR A 154 -18.31 -3.39 4.70
N SER A 155 -18.01 -4.46 5.44
CA SER A 155 -16.74 -5.17 5.41
C SER A 155 -16.96 -6.66 5.23
N VAL A 156 -15.88 -7.36 4.86
CA VAL A 156 -15.83 -8.81 4.78
C VAL A 156 -14.68 -9.31 5.63
N ALA A 157 -14.73 -10.58 6.05
CA ALA A 157 -13.59 -11.27 6.64
C ALA A 157 -13.17 -12.42 5.72
N TRP A 158 -11.92 -12.39 5.27
CA TRP A 158 -11.39 -13.47 4.45
C TRP A 158 -10.98 -14.65 5.31
N VAL A 159 -11.40 -15.85 4.91
CA VAL A 159 -11.15 -17.11 5.62
C VAL A 159 -10.76 -18.21 4.64
N ALA A 160 -10.20 -19.31 5.16
CA ALA A 160 -10.02 -20.52 4.37
C ALA A 160 -11.39 -21.07 3.93
N PRO A 161 -11.53 -21.64 2.72
CA PRO A 161 -12.81 -22.20 2.24
C PRO A 161 -13.45 -23.18 3.24
N ALA A 162 -12.65 -24.02 3.88
CA ALA A 162 -13.08 -24.99 4.88
C ALA A 162 -13.82 -24.36 6.07
N ALA A 163 -13.52 -23.10 6.44
CA ALA A 163 -14.22 -22.42 7.52
C ALA A 163 -15.68 -22.10 7.15
N ILE A 164 -15.93 -21.74 5.88
CA ILE A 164 -17.29 -21.49 5.40
C ILE A 164 -18.04 -22.83 5.28
N GLU A 165 -17.39 -23.86 4.75
CA GLU A 165 -17.96 -25.22 4.64
C GLU A 165 -18.36 -25.82 6.00
N ASP A 166 -17.60 -25.48 7.06
CA ASP A 166 -17.83 -25.92 8.45
C ASP A 166 -18.88 -25.07 9.19
N GLY A 167 -19.56 -24.14 8.50
CA GLY A 167 -20.62 -23.30 9.09
C GLY A 167 -20.12 -22.33 10.15
N LEU A 168 -18.90 -21.78 9.97
CA LEU A 168 -18.27 -20.91 10.98
C LEU A 168 -19.12 -19.67 11.30
N THR A 169 -19.85 -19.14 10.31
CA THR A 169 -20.75 -17.99 10.49
C THR A 169 -21.79 -18.28 11.55
N GLU A 170 -22.49 -19.41 11.45
CA GLU A 170 -23.56 -19.80 12.38
C GLU A 170 -22.99 -20.17 13.76
N ARG A 171 -21.86 -20.88 13.78
CA ARG A 171 -21.22 -21.34 15.03
C ARG A 171 -20.72 -20.21 15.91
N LEU A 172 -20.28 -19.11 15.30
CA LEU A 172 -19.76 -17.94 16.00
C LEU A 172 -20.73 -16.75 15.99
N GLU A 173 -21.93 -16.93 15.45
CA GLU A 173 -22.96 -15.88 15.32
C GLU A 173 -22.41 -14.59 14.69
N LEU A 174 -21.69 -14.72 13.57
CA LEU A 174 -21.00 -13.59 12.94
C LEU A 174 -21.96 -12.73 12.11
N ASP A 175 -21.95 -11.42 12.39
CA ASP A 175 -22.66 -10.42 11.58
C ASP A 175 -21.92 -10.04 10.28
N ARG A 176 -20.62 -10.31 10.22
CA ARG A 176 -19.76 -9.94 9.08
C ARG A 176 -19.72 -11.09 8.07
N GLU A 177 -19.86 -10.75 6.81
CA GLU A 177 -19.74 -11.70 5.71
C GLU A 177 -18.34 -12.35 5.68
N LEU A 178 -18.32 -13.68 5.60
CA LEU A 178 -17.10 -14.46 5.37
C LEU A 178 -16.90 -14.69 3.87
N VAL A 179 -15.72 -14.34 3.37
CA VAL A 179 -15.33 -14.57 1.97
C VAL A 179 -14.19 -15.59 1.92
N ALA A 180 -14.31 -16.59 1.05
CA ALA A 180 -13.24 -17.55 0.85
C ALA A 180 -12.05 -16.88 0.14
N VAL A 181 -10.83 -17.06 0.66
CA VAL A 181 -9.62 -16.70 -0.10
C VAL A 181 -9.56 -17.53 -1.38
N ARG A 182 -9.17 -16.89 -2.49
CA ARG A 182 -8.93 -17.55 -3.79
C ARG A 182 -7.61 -18.32 -3.78
N ASP A 183 -7.34 -19.05 -4.87
CA ASP A 183 -6.11 -19.82 -5.00
C ASP A 183 -4.86 -18.91 -5.01
N CYS A 184 -4.06 -18.99 -3.96
CA CYS A 184 -2.77 -18.31 -3.87
C CYS A 184 -1.60 -19.21 -4.32
N ARG A 185 -1.85 -20.49 -4.65
CA ARG A 185 -0.78 -21.47 -4.93
C ARG A 185 -0.26 -21.39 -6.36
N SER A 186 -1.11 -20.95 -7.30
CA SER A 186 -0.72 -20.69 -8.69
C SER A 186 -0.20 -19.27 -8.92
N VAL A 187 -0.26 -18.40 -7.91
CA VAL A 187 0.23 -17.02 -8.01
C VAL A 187 1.76 -17.03 -8.13
N ALA A 188 2.27 -16.25 -9.08
CA ALA A 188 3.68 -16.16 -9.44
C ALA A 188 4.02 -14.70 -9.72
N LYS A 189 5.31 -14.40 -9.87
CA LYS A 189 5.80 -13.02 -10.07
C LYS A 189 5.18 -12.34 -11.30
N GLU A 190 4.88 -13.09 -12.34
CA GLU A 190 4.24 -12.58 -13.58
C GLU A 190 2.80 -12.09 -13.38
N HIS A 191 2.12 -12.54 -12.32
CA HIS A 191 0.76 -12.09 -11.97
C HIS A 191 0.75 -10.74 -11.23
N LEU A 192 1.91 -10.23 -10.79
CA LEU A 192 1.98 -9.02 -9.97
C LEU A 192 2.04 -7.77 -10.85
N VAL A 193 0.87 -7.16 -11.05
CA VAL A 193 0.61 -6.02 -11.95
C VAL A 193 1.69 -4.95 -11.88
N ASN A 194 2.28 -4.60 -13.03
CA ASN A 194 3.36 -3.62 -13.21
C ASN A 194 4.66 -3.92 -12.44
N ASN A 195 4.78 -5.09 -11.81
CA ASN A 195 5.85 -5.48 -10.89
C ASN A 195 6.26 -6.94 -11.09
N THR A 196 6.59 -7.29 -12.34
CA THR A 196 6.85 -8.67 -12.78
C THR A 196 8.33 -8.96 -13.03
N ALA A 197 9.24 -8.00 -12.80
CA ALA A 197 10.64 -8.13 -13.19
C ALA A 197 11.37 -9.22 -12.39
N CYS A 198 12.15 -10.06 -13.09
CA CYS A 198 12.98 -11.11 -12.50
C CYS A 198 14.45 -10.93 -12.95
N PRO A 199 15.14 -9.87 -12.49
CA PRO A 199 16.55 -9.64 -12.85
C PRO A 199 17.48 -10.67 -12.21
N ASP A 200 18.69 -10.81 -12.74
CA ASP A 200 19.77 -11.55 -12.07
C ASP A 200 20.29 -10.69 -10.90
N ILE A 201 20.09 -11.15 -9.67
CA ILE A 201 20.50 -10.44 -8.45
C ILE A 201 21.63 -11.23 -7.80
N ARG A 202 22.79 -10.60 -7.62
CA ARG A 202 23.91 -11.20 -6.90
C ARG A 202 24.29 -10.35 -5.70
N VAL A 203 24.56 -11.02 -4.59
CA VAL A 203 25.04 -10.41 -3.36
C VAL A 203 26.39 -11.03 -3.04
N ASP A 204 27.43 -10.21 -2.98
CA ASP A 204 28.76 -10.67 -2.59
C ASP A 204 28.75 -11.04 -1.09
N PRO A 205 29.24 -12.24 -0.71
CA PRO A 205 29.09 -12.74 0.66
C PRO A 205 29.94 -12.01 1.70
N ASP A 206 31.02 -11.34 1.27
CA ASP A 206 31.99 -10.70 2.17
C ASP A 206 31.78 -9.19 2.24
N SER A 207 31.61 -8.54 1.09
CA SER A 207 31.40 -7.10 0.96
C SER A 207 29.94 -6.66 1.04
N PHE A 208 28.99 -7.60 0.83
CA PHE A 208 27.56 -7.33 0.67
C PHE A 208 27.22 -6.41 -0.50
N GLU A 209 28.12 -6.23 -1.45
CA GLU A 209 27.84 -5.54 -2.70
C GLU A 209 26.68 -6.24 -3.42
N VAL A 210 25.73 -5.45 -3.91
CA VAL A 210 24.59 -5.97 -4.67
C VAL A 210 24.76 -5.55 -6.12
N SER A 211 24.72 -6.52 -7.03
CA SER A 211 24.62 -6.27 -8.47
C SER A 211 23.29 -6.77 -9.01
N ILE A 212 22.73 -6.00 -9.94
CA ILE A 212 21.47 -6.29 -10.64
C ILE A 212 21.80 -6.30 -12.14
N ASP A 213 21.60 -7.43 -12.81
CA ASP A 213 21.94 -7.65 -14.21
C ASP A 213 23.41 -7.28 -14.55
N GLY A 214 24.30 -7.47 -13.57
CA GLY A 214 25.73 -7.17 -13.67
C GLY A 214 26.12 -5.73 -13.32
N GLU A 215 25.17 -4.84 -13.03
CA GLU A 215 25.44 -3.47 -12.59
C GLU A 215 25.47 -3.39 -11.06
N VAL A 216 26.56 -2.87 -10.48
CA VAL A 216 26.70 -2.66 -9.04
C VAL A 216 25.84 -1.49 -8.58
N ILE A 217 25.03 -1.70 -7.53
CA ILE A 217 24.18 -0.66 -6.99
C ILE A 217 24.92 0.14 -5.91
N GLU A 218 25.24 1.39 -6.24
CA GLU A 218 25.84 2.32 -5.29
C GLU A 218 24.84 2.80 -4.22
N GLN A 219 25.37 3.22 -3.06
CA GLN A 219 24.57 3.82 -2.00
C GLN A 219 24.31 5.29 -2.32
N ASP A 220 23.05 5.72 -2.27
CA ASP A 220 22.65 7.11 -2.52
C ASP A 220 21.56 7.55 -1.51
N PRO A 221 21.91 7.69 -0.21
CA PRO A 221 20.94 8.08 0.81
C PRO A 221 20.53 9.55 0.63
N VAL A 222 19.22 9.82 0.66
CA VAL A 222 18.69 11.18 0.55
C VAL A 222 18.68 11.91 1.90
N ALA A 223 19.07 13.18 1.90
CA ALA A 223 19.07 14.03 3.10
C ALA A 223 17.69 14.60 3.47
N GLU A 224 16.78 14.70 2.49
CA GLU A 224 15.42 15.22 2.66
C GLU A 224 14.43 14.41 1.81
N GLN A 225 13.21 14.27 2.31
CA GLN A 225 12.09 13.59 1.64
C GLN A 225 10.86 14.51 1.57
N PRO A 226 10.06 14.47 0.48
CA PRO A 226 8.73 15.05 0.50
C PRO A 226 7.85 14.28 1.48
N MET A 227 6.61 14.76 1.68
CA MET A 227 5.65 14.06 2.53
C MET A 227 6.19 13.83 3.96
N ALA A 228 6.96 14.78 4.48
CA ALA A 228 7.59 14.70 5.80
C ALA A 228 7.29 15.96 6.63
N GLN A 229 8.30 16.72 7.05
CA GLN A 229 8.22 17.85 7.98
C GLN A 229 7.15 18.89 7.66
N ARG A 230 6.81 19.09 6.38
CA ARG A 230 5.75 20.02 5.95
C ARG A 230 4.36 19.65 6.49
N TYR A 231 4.10 18.37 6.74
CA TYR A 231 2.77 17.85 7.00
C TYR A 231 2.56 17.31 8.40
N PHE A 232 3.60 17.05 9.18
CA PHE A 232 3.41 16.45 10.50
C PHE A 232 3.76 17.46 11.58
N LEU A 233 2.95 17.50 12.64
CA LEU A 233 3.22 18.33 13.80
C LEU A 233 4.43 17.80 14.59
N PHE A 234 4.70 16.50 14.48
CA PHE A 234 5.82 15.77 15.07
C PHE A 234 6.38 14.75 14.08
#